data_AF-A0AAD6PAS4-F1
#
_entry.id   AF-A0AAD6PAS4-F1
#
_cell.length_a   1.000
_cell.length_b   1.000
_cell.length_c   1.000
_cell.angle_alpha   90.00
_cell.angle_beta   90.00
_cell.angle_gamma   90.00
#
_symmetry.space_group_name_H-M   'P 1'
#
loop_
_entity.id
_entity.type
_entity.pdbx_description
1 polymer ?
#
loop_
_entity_poly.entity_id
_entity_poly.type
_entity_poly.pdbx_seq_one_letter_code
_entity_poly.pdbx_strand_id
1 'polypeptide(L)'
;MVRPGEHVTILTHSRMRYHAMQAAKTLVNKGYDPEVIDTRSLKPFDLHMIGNSVKKTHRVLIVEECMRAGGIGASLTAAITQNFHRLFGCSSGVLVFARCAHSLCRDTGGMDNSSTCPDCESS
;
A
#
# COMPACT_ATOMS: atom_id res chain seq x y z
N MET A 1 -14.16 -4.71 -4.59
CA MET A 1 -13.32 -5.88 -4.22
C MET A 1 -12.87 -6.64 -5.45
N VAL A 2 -11.62 -7.11 -5.52
CA VAL A 2 -11.09 -7.85 -6.68
C VAL A 2 -10.79 -9.31 -6.33
N ARG A 3 -10.15 -9.57 -5.19
CA ARG A 3 -9.85 -10.93 -4.70
C ARG A 3 -10.01 -10.97 -3.17
N PRO A 4 -10.76 -11.93 -2.60
CA PRO A 4 -10.80 -12.16 -1.16
C PRO A 4 -9.50 -12.78 -0.64
N GLY A 5 -9.15 -12.48 0.61
CA GLY A 5 -8.08 -13.19 1.31
C GLY A 5 -8.02 -12.82 2.80
N GLU A 6 -7.16 -13.50 3.54
CA GLU A 6 -7.12 -13.39 5.01
C GLU A 6 -5.80 -12.85 5.58
N HIS A 7 -4.68 -12.98 4.86
CA HIS A 7 -3.37 -12.71 5.45
C HIS A 7 -2.92 -11.25 5.33
N VAL A 8 -3.22 -10.58 4.22
CA VAL A 8 -2.81 -9.18 3.99
C VAL A 8 -3.79 -8.48 3.08
N THR A 9 -4.12 -7.22 3.39
CA THR A 9 -4.97 -6.38 2.55
C THR A 9 -4.10 -5.52 1.63
N ILE A 10 -4.20 -5.73 0.32
CA ILE A 10 -3.52 -4.93 -0.71
C ILE A 10 -4.53 -3.94 -1.31
N LEU A 11 -4.32 -2.66 -1.04
CA LEU A 11 -5.08 -1.55 -1.62
C LEU A 11 -4.36 -1.05 -2.86
N THR A 12 -5.06 -1.00 -3.97
CA THR A 12 -4.53 -0.57 -5.26
C THR A 12 -5.41 0.51 -5.85
N HIS A 13 -4.80 1.33 -6.72
CA HIS A 13 -5.53 2.33 -7.49
C HIS A 13 -5.13 2.27 -8.96
N SER A 14 -6.12 2.43 -9.85
CA SER A 14 -5.92 2.54 -11.30
C SER A 14 -5.14 1.35 -11.88
N ARG A 15 -4.07 1.61 -12.65
CA ARG A 15 -3.27 0.60 -13.36
C ARG A 15 -2.51 -0.34 -12.43
N MET A 16 -2.25 0.06 -11.18
CA MET A 16 -1.55 -0.78 -10.20
C MET A 16 -2.31 -2.05 -9.83
N ARG A 17 -3.63 -2.11 -10.10
CA ARG A 17 -4.44 -3.33 -9.96
C ARG A 17 -3.83 -4.51 -10.71
N TYR A 18 -3.35 -4.31 -11.95
CA TYR A 18 -2.79 -5.41 -12.76
C TYR A 18 -1.51 -5.97 -12.15
N HIS A 19 -0.66 -5.08 -11.63
CA HIS A 19 0.57 -5.48 -10.95
C HIS A 19 0.27 -6.21 -9.63
N ALA A 20 -0.69 -5.72 -8.85
CA ALA A 20 -1.10 -6.40 -7.61
C ALA A 20 -1.70 -7.77 -7.86
N MET A 21 -2.48 -7.95 -8.92
CA MET A 21 -3.01 -9.27 -9.29
C MET A 21 -1.92 -10.25 -9.71
N GLN A 22 -0.86 -9.79 -10.37
CA GLN A 22 0.29 -10.64 -10.68
C GLN A 22 1.07 -11.00 -9.41
N ALA A 23 1.33 -10.02 -8.54
CA ALA A 23 1.99 -10.26 -7.26
C ALA A 23 1.18 -11.21 -6.36
N ALA A 24 -0.15 -11.09 -6.38
CA ALA A 24 -1.05 -11.98 -5.63
C ALA A 24 -0.91 -13.44 -6.07
N LYS A 25 -0.78 -13.73 -7.37
CA LYS A 25 -0.53 -15.09 -7.86
C LYS A 25 0.79 -15.66 -7.33
N THR A 26 1.84 -14.85 -7.34
CA THR A 26 3.14 -15.26 -6.79
C THR A 26 3.09 -15.50 -5.29
N LEU A 27 2.35 -14.69 -4.53
CA LEU A 27 2.16 -14.85 -3.09
C LEU A 27 1.37 -16.13 -2.76
N VAL A 28 0.33 -16.44 -3.54
CA VAL A 28 -0.43 -17.69 -3.42
C VAL A 28 0.47 -18.91 -3.63
N ASN A 29 1.36 -18.87 -4.63
CA ASN A 29 2.33 -19.96 -4.85
C ASN A 29 3.33 -20.11 -3.69
N LYS A 30 3.56 -19.06 -2.91
CA LYS A 30 4.38 -19.08 -1.69
C LYS A 30 3.60 -19.49 -0.44
N GLY A 31 2.30 -19.77 -0.56
CA GLY A 31 1.44 -20.15 0.57
C GLY A 31 0.80 -18.98 1.33
N TYR A 32 0.86 -17.75 0.79
CA TYR A 32 0.18 -16.60 1.37
C TYR A 32 -1.12 -16.28 0.64
N ASP A 33 -2.08 -15.70 1.35
CA ASP A 33 -3.42 -15.40 0.85
C ASP A 33 -3.70 -13.88 0.90
N PRO A 34 -3.28 -13.12 -0.12
CA PRO A 34 -3.44 -11.68 -0.15
C PRO A 34 -4.82 -11.26 -0.64
N GLU A 35 -5.54 -10.52 0.19
CA GLU A 35 -6.74 -9.82 -0.23
C GLU A 35 -6.36 -8.64 -1.13
N VAL A 36 -7.07 -8.46 -2.27
CA VAL A 36 -6.80 -7.37 -3.22
C VAL A 36 -8.05 -6.52 -3.40
N ILE A 37 -7.90 -5.24 -3.10
CA ILE A 37 -8.95 -4.22 -3.15
C ILE A 37 -8.48 -3.10 -4.08
N ASP A 38 -9.33 -2.77 -5.04
CA ASP A 38 -9.12 -1.65 -5.96
C ASP A 38 -10.05 -0.51 -5.56
N THR A 39 -9.48 0.61 -5.14
CA THR A 39 -10.21 1.83 -4.80
C THR A 39 -10.52 2.59 -6.09
N ARG A 40 -11.60 2.21 -6.76
CA ARG A 40 -12.05 2.85 -8.01
C ARG A 40 -12.49 4.31 -7.80
N SER A 41 -13.04 4.60 -6.62
CA SER A 41 -13.50 5.94 -6.24
C SER A 41 -12.52 6.59 -5.28
N LEU A 42 -11.99 7.74 -5.69
CA LEU A 42 -11.07 8.58 -4.91
C LEU A 42 -11.79 9.43 -3.85
N LYS A 43 -13.05 9.82 -4.12
CA LYS A 43 -13.88 10.61 -3.20
C LYS A 43 -15.35 10.25 -3.37
N PRO A 44 -16.07 9.89 -2.29
CA PRO A 44 -15.54 9.45 -0.99
C PRO A 44 -14.84 8.08 -1.11
N PHE A 45 -13.80 7.85 -0.29
CA PHE A 45 -13.20 6.52 -0.17
C PHE A 45 -14.21 5.55 0.47
N ASP A 46 -14.23 4.30 0.00
CA ASP A 46 -15.04 3.24 0.61
C ASP A 46 -14.39 2.73 1.90
N LEU A 47 -14.51 3.54 2.96
CA LEU A 47 -13.97 3.25 4.29
C LEU A 47 -14.65 2.03 4.92
N HIS A 48 -15.90 1.73 4.56
CA HIS A 48 -16.60 0.58 5.10
C HIS A 48 -15.97 -0.73 4.59
N MET A 49 -15.72 -0.82 3.29
CA MET A 49 -15.05 -1.97 2.71
C MET A 49 -13.62 -2.12 3.25
N ILE A 50 -12.85 -1.02 3.27
CA ILE A 50 -11.47 -1.02 3.78
C ILE A 50 -11.45 -1.41 5.26
N GLY A 51 -12.37 -0.90 6.08
CA GLY A 51 -12.45 -1.20 7.50
C GLY A 51 -12.73 -2.68 7.77
N ASN A 52 -13.63 -3.31 7.00
CA ASN A 52 -13.90 -4.75 7.13
C ASN A 52 -12.69 -5.60 6.76
N SER A 53 -11.91 -5.17 5.78
CA SER A 53 -10.66 -5.81 5.38
C SER A 53 -9.55 -5.64 6.41
N VAL A 54 -9.35 -4.42 6.92
CA VAL A 54 -8.37 -4.12 7.97
C VAL A 54 -8.66 -4.93 9.25
N LYS A 55 -9.93 -5.05 9.63
CA LYS A 55 -10.34 -5.87 10.79
C LYS A 55 -9.99 -7.35 10.64
N LYS A 56 -9.98 -7.87 9.40
CA LYS A 56 -9.64 -9.27 9.13
C LYS A 56 -8.13 -9.49 9.10
N THR A 57 -7.41 -8.67 8.33
CA THR A 57 -6.00 -8.95 8.02
C THR A 57 -5.02 -8.29 9.00
N HIS A 58 -5.43 -7.23 9.71
CA HIS A 58 -4.59 -6.36 10.55
C HIS A 58 -3.35 -5.76 9.85
N ARG A 59 -3.12 -6.07 8.57
CA ARG A 59 -1.98 -5.64 7.77
C ARG A 59 -2.50 -5.04 6.47
N VAL A 60 -2.04 -3.84 6.14
CA VAL A 60 -2.47 -3.11 4.96
C VAL A 60 -1.25 -2.68 4.15
N LEU A 61 -1.29 -2.98 2.86
CA LEU A 61 -0.29 -2.59 1.88
C LEU A 61 -0.95 -1.73 0.81
N ILE A 62 -0.50 -0.50 0.65
CA ILE A 62 -1.02 0.44 -0.36
C ILE A 62 -0.05 0.46 -1.54
N VAL A 63 -0.55 0.19 -2.74
CA VAL A 63 0.23 0.17 -3.97
C VAL A 63 -0.26 1.29 -4.89
N GLU A 64 0.60 2.28 -5.11
CA GLU A 64 0.34 3.39 -6.01
C GLU A 64 1.49 3.67 -6.99
N GLU A 65 1.19 4.39 -8.06
CA GLU A 65 2.16 4.83 -9.08
C GLU A 65 2.71 6.24 -8.79
N CYS A 66 2.06 7.02 -7.92
CA CYS A 66 2.40 8.42 -7.69
C CYS A 66 3.54 8.58 -6.67
N MET A 67 3.89 9.83 -6.36
CA MET A 67 4.90 10.19 -5.36
C MET A 67 4.47 9.70 -3.96
N ARG A 68 5.43 9.24 -3.15
CA ARG A 68 5.17 8.80 -1.76
C ARG A 68 4.53 9.88 -0.90
N ALA A 69 4.96 11.14 -1.07
CA ALA A 69 4.42 12.30 -0.38
C ALA A 69 3.45 13.05 -1.29
N GLY A 70 2.27 13.42 -0.76
CA GLY A 70 1.23 14.14 -1.52
C GLY A 70 0.43 13.28 -2.51
N GLY A 71 0.76 11.99 -2.64
CA GLY A 71 0.02 11.03 -3.45
C GLY A 71 -1.32 10.61 -2.85
N ILE A 72 -2.04 9.80 -3.63
CA ILE A 72 -3.32 9.21 -3.19
C ILE A 72 -3.06 8.22 -2.06
N GLY A 73 -1.95 7.48 -2.11
CA GLY A 73 -1.58 6.54 -1.06
C GLY A 73 -1.25 7.23 0.25
N ALA A 74 -0.67 8.44 0.23
CA ALA A 74 -0.53 9.26 1.43
C ALA A 74 -1.88 9.64 2.04
N SER A 75 -2.83 10.08 1.20
CA SER A 75 -4.20 10.41 1.64
C SER A 75 -4.93 9.19 2.20
N LEU A 76 -4.77 8.03 1.56
CA LEU A 76 -5.38 6.77 1.98
C LEU A 76 -4.79 6.26 3.30
N THR A 77 -3.47 6.39 3.46
CA THR A 77 -2.76 6.08 4.71
C THR A 77 -3.28 6.95 5.85
N ALA A 78 -3.36 8.26 5.62
CA ALA A 78 -3.90 9.19 6.62
C ALA A 78 -5.34 8.82 7.00
N ALA A 79 -6.20 8.54 6.02
CA ALA A 79 -7.58 8.13 6.27
C ALA A 79 -7.67 6.82 7.07
N ILE A 80 -6.85 5.83 6.75
CA ILE A 80 -6.83 4.54 7.44
C ILE A 80 -6.31 4.70 8.87
N THR A 81 -5.21 5.40 9.06
CA THR A 81 -4.65 5.66 10.40
C THR A 81 -5.64 6.45 11.24
N GLN A 82 -6.28 7.49 10.69
CA GLN A 82 -7.23 8.30 11.44
C GLN A 82 -8.47 7.50 11.88
N ASN A 83 -9.03 6.65 11.01
CA ASN A 83 -10.26 5.91 11.30
C ASN A 83 -10.02 4.56 12.00
N PHE A 84 -8.88 3.91 11.76
CA PHE A 84 -8.63 2.52 12.12
C PHE A 84 -7.34 2.28 12.92
N HIS A 85 -6.64 3.32 13.42
CA HIS A 85 -5.43 3.14 14.23
C HIS A 85 -5.59 2.12 15.38
N ARG A 86 -6.79 2.01 15.98
CA ARG A 86 -7.05 1.08 17.08
C ARG A 86 -6.99 -0.39 16.68
N LEU A 87 -7.15 -0.70 15.39
CA LEU A 87 -7.10 -2.07 14.86
C LEU A 87 -5.66 -2.55 14.59
N PHE A 88 -4.70 -1.61 14.55
CA PHE A 88 -3.29 -1.91 14.38
C PHE A 88 -2.64 -1.99 15.77
N GLY A 89 -2.27 -3.20 16.19
CA GLY A 89 -1.35 -3.43 17.30
C GLY A 89 0.11 -3.14 16.94
N CYS A 90 1.01 -3.31 17.91
CA CYS A 90 2.44 -2.95 17.80
C CYS A 90 3.20 -3.65 16.64
N SER A 91 2.75 -4.85 16.22
CA SER A 91 3.35 -5.66 15.14
C SER A 91 2.57 -5.60 13.80
N SER A 92 1.59 -4.71 13.71
CA SER A 92 0.72 -4.53 12.54
C SER A 92 0.83 -3.09 12.04
N GLY A 93 1.08 -2.92 10.75
CA GLY A 93 1.38 -1.62 10.17
C GLY A 93 0.73 -1.41 8.81
N VAL A 94 0.73 -0.15 8.40
CA VAL A 94 0.37 0.29 7.05
C VAL A 94 1.66 0.52 6.27
N LEU A 95 1.87 -0.21 5.19
CA LEU A 95 3.03 -0.03 4.32
C LEU A 95 2.59 0.60 2.99
N VAL A 96 3.23 1.70 2.59
CA VAL A 96 2.98 2.37 1.32
C VAL A 96 4.11 2.05 0.34
N PHE A 97 3.77 1.42 -0.77
CA PHE A 97 4.66 1.15 -1.87
C PHE A 97 4.28 2.04 -3.05
N ALA A 98 5.08 3.07 -3.28
CA ALA A 98 4.90 3.99 -4.40
C ALA A 98 6.01 3.77 -5.42
N ARG A 99 5.66 3.51 -6.69
CA ARG A 99 6.66 3.52 -7.76
C ARG A 99 7.02 4.97 -8.07
N CYS A 100 8.11 5.45 -7.50
CA CYS A 100 8.68 6.72 -7.92
C CYS A 100 9.12 6.60 -9.39
N ALA A 101 8.42 7.27 -10.31
CA ALA A 101 8.88 7.39 -11.70
C ALA A 101 10.23 8.14 -11.67
N HIS A 102 11.28 7.45 -12.10
CA HIS A 102 12.69 7.81 -11.99
C HIS A 102 13.09 9.16 -12.64
N SER A 103 12.18 9.88 -13.30
CA SER A 103 12.48 11.09 -14.07
C SER A 103 12.35 12.41 -13.29
N LEU A 104 11.62 12.47 -12.16
CA LEU A 104 11.38 13.73 -11.43
C LEU A 104 12.34 13.96 -10.24
N CYS A 105 13.19 12.98 -9.90
CA CYS A 105 14.20 13.14 -8.85
C CYS A 105 15.51 13.81 -9.32
N ARG A 106 15.64 14.17 -10.61
CA ARG A 106 16.88 14.77 -11.13
C ARG A 106 16.98 16.29 -10.97
N ASP A 107 15.88 16.99 -10.71
CA ASP A 107 15.88 18.47 -10.73
C ASP A 107 16.07 19.13 -9.35
N THR A 108 16.01 18.36 -8.26
CA THR A 108 16.52 18.84 -6.96
C THR A 108 17.98 18.44 -6.85
N GLY A 109 18.85 19.27 -7.42
CA GLY A 109 20.30 19.11 -7.34
C GLY A 109 20.77 18.82 -5.91
N GLY A 110 21.28 17.60 -5.73
CA GLY A 110 21.93 17.10 -4.53
C GLY A 110 22.75 15.88 -4.96
N MET A 111 24.03 16.11 -5.23
CA MET A 111 25.02 15.04 -5.38
C MET A 111 25.34 14.48 -3.99
N ASP A 112 24.64 13.42 -3.61
CA ASP A 112 25.11 12.45 -2.63
C ASP A 112 24.67 11.03 -3.02
N ASN A 113 25.63 10.31 -3.56
CA ASN A 113 25.60 8.93 -4.01
C ASN A 113 25.66 7.94 -2.83
N SER A 114 24.91 8.23 -1.76
CA SER A 114 24.89 7.43 -0.51
C SER A 114 23.71 7.75 0.44
N SER A 115 22.48 7.85 -0.06
CA SER A 115 21.28 7.91 0.80
C SER A 115 20.30 6.77 0.48
N THR A 116 20.78 5.55 0.75
CA THR A 116 19.96 4.50 1.35
C THR A 116 19.04 5.11 2.43
N CYS A 117 17.73 4.84 2.41
CA CYS A 117 16.97 4.90 3.65
C CYS A 117 17.64 3.90 4.62
N PRO A 118 18.17 4.30 5.78
CA PRO A 118 18.91 3.38 6.65
C PRO A 118 18.02 2.39 7.42
N ASP A 119 16.72 2.28 7.10
CA ASP A 119 15.79 1.43 7.85
C ASP A 119 15.23 0.26 7.03
N CYS A 120 15.87 -0.12 5.93
CA CYS A 120 15.49 -1.27 5.11
C CYS A 120 16.68 -2.17 4.75
N GLU A 121 17.52 -2.48 5.74
CA GLU A 121 18.28 -3.73 5.77
C GLU A 121 18.14 -4.35 7.17
N SER A 122 17.01 -5.02 7.39
CA SER A 122 16.95 -6.15 8.32
C SER A 122 15.69 -6.97 8.05
N SER A 123 15.89 -7.95 7.17
CA SER A 123 15.09 -9.16 6.91
C SER A 123 14.18 -9.14 5.68
#